data_AF-A0AA92HA11-F1
#
_entry.id   AF-A0AA92HA11-F1
#
_cell.length_a   1.000
_cell.length_b   1.000
_cell.length_c   1.000
_cell.angle_alpha   90.00
_cell.angle_beta   90.00
_cell.angle_gamma   90.00
#
_symmetry.space_group_name_H-M   'P 1'
#
loop_
_entity.id
_entity.type
_entity.pdbx_description
1 polymer ?
#
loop_
_entity_poly.entity_id
_entity_poly.type
_entity_poly.pdbx_seq_one_letter_code
_entity_poly.pdbx_strand_id
1 'polypeptide(L)'
;MRNLHMTDRLWTKLLSIRDGKDKLRRKEADPALMLYGPIAAGRDGFVIAQVGQSLDGRVATPTGDARDISGPDGLAHLHRCRALVDAVIVGVGTVQNDNPRLSVREVKGPSPTRVIIDCKGELTGKEGLFNDGGAPVIVIQGHDAPATSYRAEVVKLQRSGRGLDPRDILDCLSERGLKRILVEGGARTIARFIDAGLVDRLHVAIAPLIIGSGPCGISLPPIAQLCNAHRPQADIYGLGSDVLFDCCLKPQADSSVRKGQEIRVADDAPASIYANA
;
A
#
# COMPACT_ATOMS: atom_id res chain seq x y z
N MET A 1 -3.52 17.78 -9.53
CA MET A 1 -2.55 17.25 -8.55
C MET A 1 -2.61 18.11 -7.30
N ARG A 2 -2.73 17.52 -6.11
CA ARG A 2 -2.72 18.23 -4.82
C ARG A 2 -1.32 18.15 -4.22
N ASN A 3 -0.76 19.25 -3.75
CA ASN A 3 0.54 19.21 -3.07
C ASN A 3 0.33 18.79 -1.62
N LEU A 4 1.06 17.76 -1.17
CA LEU A 4 0.98 17.25 0.19
C LEU A 4 1.97 18.00 1.07
N HIS A 5 1.47 18.82 2.01
CA HIS A 5 2.31 19.44 3.03
C HIS A 5 1.95 18.88 4.42
N MET A 6 2.77 17.96 4.92
CA MET A 6 2.54 17.35 6.23
C MET A 6 3.21 18.16 7.34
N THR A 7 2.41 18.81 8.18
CA THR A 7 2.88 19.50 9.39
C THR A 7 2.80 18.59 10.62
N ASP A 8 3.58 18.88 11.66
CA ASP A 8 3.51 18.17 12.95
C ASP A 8 2.10 18.18 13.54
N ARG A 9 1.39 19.31 13.44
CA ARG A 9 0.01 19.44 13.92
C ARG A 9 -0.94 18.48 13.20
N LEU A 10 -0.85 18.40 11.87
CA LEU A 10 -1.68 17.48 11.07
C LEU A 10 -1.34 16.02 11.39
N TRP A 11 -0.04 15.72 11.54
CA TRP A 11 0.41 14.38 11.85
C TRP A 11 -0.03 13.91 13.24
N THR A 12 0.14 14.74 14.27
CA THR A 12 -0.37 14.47 15.62
C THR A 12 -1.89 14.26 15.62
N LYS A 13 -2.62 15.05 14.82
CA LYS A 13 -4.06 14.86 14.67
C LYS A 13 -4.41 13.51 14.04
N LEU A 14 -3.72 13.09 12.97
CA LEU A 14 -3.93 11.78 12.33
C LEU A 14 -3.66 10.63 13.30
N LEU A 15 -2.61 10.71 14.10
CA LEU A 15 -2.34 9.73 15.17
C LEU A 15 -3.43 9.73 16.25
N SER A 16 -3.97 10.90 16.61
CA SER A 16 -5.10 11.00 17.55
C SER A 16 -6.37 10.33 17.00
N ILE A 17 -6.67 10.51 15.70
CA ILE A 17 -7.78 9.82 15.01
C ILE A 17 -7.54 8.30 15.00
N ARG A 18 -6.31 7.87 14.69
CA ARG A 18 -5.88 6.47 14.74
C ARG A 18 -6.08 5.86 16.13
N ASP A 19 -5.79 6.59 17.19
CA ASP A 19 -5.95 6.12 18.57
C ASP A 19 -7.39 6.23 19.09
N GLY A 20 -8.21 7.09 18.48
CA GLY A 20 -9.65 7.21 18.77
C GLY A 20 -9.99 8.33 19.71
N LYS A 21 -9.00 9.18 19.92
CA LYS A 21 -9.06 10.38 20.75
C LYS A 21 -9.57 11.58 19.95
N ASP A 22 -9.61 11.49 18.63
CA ASP A 22 -10.21 12.47 17.72
C ASP A 22 -11.02 11.78 16.61
N LYS A 23 -11.84 12.55 15.88
CA LYS A 23 -12.69 12.07 14.79
C LYS A 23 -12.37 12.82 13.49
N LEU A 24 -12.32 12.08 12.39
CA LEU A 24 -12.24 12.65 11.06
C LEU A 24 -13.53 13.44 10.74
N ARG A 25 -13.41 14.71 10.39
CA ARG A 25 -14.56 15.55 10.06
C ARG A 25 -14.84 15.52 8.56
N ARG A 26 -16.11 15.33 8.17
CA ARG A 26 -16.54 15.24 6.76
C ARG A 26 -16.21 16.46 5.89
N LYS A 27 -15.95 17.64 6.47
CA LYS A 27 -15.64 18.89 5.73
C LYS A 27 -14.14 19.19 5.63
N GLU A 28 -13.26 18.24 5.95
CA GLU A 28 -11.82 18.48 5.86
C GLU A 28 -11.34 18.49 4.40
N ALA A 29 -10.91 19.66 3.94
CA ALA A 29 -10.37 19.88 2.60
C ALA A 29 -8.84 19.80 2.54
N ASP A 30 -8.17 19.59 3.68
CA ASP A 30 -6.71 19.49 3.73
C ASP A 30 -6.26 18.20 3.01
N PRO A 31 -5.35 18.28 2.01
CA PRO A 31 -4.89 17.11 1.26
C PRO A 31 -4.34 15.97 2.12
N ALA A 32 -3.68 16.28 3.24
CA ALA A 32 -3.14 15.27 4.14
C ALA A 32 -4.25 14.52 4.90
N LEU A 33 -5.27 15.25 5.35
CA LEU A 33 -6.43 14.63 6.02
C LEU A 33 -7.27 13.82 5.02
N MET A 34 -7.37 14.27 3.77
CA MET A 34 -8.04 13.50 2.71
C MET A 34 -7.32 12.18 2.40
N LEU A 35 -5.98 12.21 2.30
CA LEU A 35 -5.17 11.03 1.96
C LEU A 35 -5.09 10.02 3.12
N TYR A 36 -4.76 10.49 4.32
CA TYR A 36 -4.45 9.61 5.45
C TYR A 36 -5.61 9.41 6.43
N GLY A 37 -6.59 10.32 6.43
CA GLY A 37 -7.76 10.26 7.31
C GLY A 37 -8.56 8.97 7.18
N PRO A 38 -8.86 8.48 5.97
CA PRO A 38 -9.56 7.19 5.79
C PRO A 38 -8.83 6.02 6.44
N ILE A 39 -7.49 5.98 6.36
CA ILE A 39 -6.65 4.95 6.98
C ILE A 39 -6.77 5.06 8.51
N ALA A 40 -6.57 6.26 9.05
CA ALA A 40 -6.61 6.51 10.49
C ALA A 40 -7.97 6.16 11.12
N ALA A 41 -9.06 6.50 10.42
CA ALA A 41 -10.43 6.31 10.89
C ALA A 41 -10.99 4.89 10.66
N GLY A 42 -10.32 4.04 9.87
CA GLY A 42 -10.78 2.72 9.43
C GLY A 42 -10.80 1.63 10.50
N ARG A 43 -11.44 1.86 11.65
CA ARG A 43 -11.44 0.96 12.81
C ARG A 43 -12.22 -0.33 12.62
N ASP A 44 -13.20 -0.34 11.73
CA ASP A 44 -14.08 -1.49 11.50
C ASP A 44 -13.54 -2.44 10.41
N GLY A 45 -12.28 -2.23 10.00
CA GLY A 45 -11.63 -2.96 8.91
C GLY A 45 -11.26 -1.99 7.79
N PHE A 46 -9.97 -1.93 7.46
CA PHE A 46 -9.48 -1.12 6.36
C PHE A 46 -8.19 -1.70 5.79
N VAL A 47 -8.17 -2.00 4.51
CA VAL A 47 -7.01 -2.56 3.80
C VAL A 47 -6.50 -1.55 2.79
N ILE A 48 -5.27 -1.10 3.00
CA ILE A 48 -4.52 -0.31 2.03
C ILE A 48 -3.46 -1.20 1.40
N ALA A 49 -3.40 -1.22 0.07
CA ALA A 49 -2.25 -1.77 -0.65
C ALA A 49 -1.35 -0.62 -1.10
N GLN A 50 -0.03 -0.77 -0.98
CA GLN A 50 0.93 0.25 -1.39
C GLN A 50 2.03 -0.38 -2.25
N VAL A 51 2.33 0.28 -3.37
CA VAL A 51 3.47 -0.03 -4.24
C VAL A 51 4.26 1.24 -4.55
N GLY A 52 5.57 1.16 -4.37
CA GLY A 52 6.53 2.18 -4.81
C GLY A 52 7.26 1.66 -6.03
N GLN A 53 7.20 2.38 -7.14
CA GLN A 53 7.74 1.92 -8.43
C GLN A 53 8.41 3.04 -9.20
N SER A 54 9.22 2.66 -10.18
CA SER A 54 9.75 3.55 -11.21
C SER A 54 8.63 4.09 -12.12
N LEU A 55 8.95 5.11 -12.91
CA LEU A 55 8.04 5.71 -13.90
C LEU A 55 7.54 4.69 -14.94
N ASP A 56 8.38 3.70 -15.27
CA ASP A 56 8.06 2.60 -16.18
C ASP A 56 7.49 1.35 -15.47
N GLY A 57 7.07 1.49 -14.20
CA GLY A 57 6.26 0.50 -13.48
C GLY A 57 7.05 -0.66 -12.85
N ARG A 58 8.35 -0.49 -12.61
CA ARG A 58 9.26 -1.51 -12.08
C ARG A 58 9.51 -1.33 -10.59
N VAL A 59 9.63 -2.44 -9.87
CA VAL A 59 9.89 -2.45 -8.41
C VAL A 59 11.24 -3.05 -8.02
N ALA A 60 12.01 -3.52 -9.00
CA ALA A 60 13.39 -3.93 -8.86
C ALA A 60 14.04 -4.01 -10.25
N THR A 61 15.36 -4.09 -10.30
CA THR A 61 16.09 -4.56 -11.50
C THR A 61 15.88 -6.07 -11.72
N PRO A 62 16.29 -6.65 -12.87
CA PRO A 62 16.21 -8.09 -13.09
C PRO A 62 17.04 -8.93 -12.12
N THR A 63 18.09 -8.34 -11.53
CA THR A 63 18.92 -8.99 -10.50
C THR A 63 18.33 -8.84 -9.09
N GLY A 64 17.19 -8.16 -8.95
CA GLY A 64 16.50 -7.98 -7.66
C GLY A 64 16.94 -6.76 -6.86
N ASP A 65 17.73 -5.84 -7.43
CA ASP A 65 18.06 -4.60 -6.71
C ASP A 65 16.83 -3.68 -6.68
N ALA A 66 16.29 -3.48 -5.48
CA ALA A 66 15.11 -2.67 -5.21
C ALA A 66 15.42 -1.46 -4.30
N ARG A 67 16.70 -1.18 -4.06
CA ARG A 67 17.11 -0.07 -3.19
C ARG A 67 16.85 1.26 -3.88
N ASP A 68 16.43 2.24 -3.06
CA ASP A 68 16.30 3.65 -3.44
C ASP A 68 15.42 3.93 -4.67
N ILE A 69 14.44 3.05 -4.95
CA ILE A 69 13.42 3.32 -5.98
C ILE A 69 12.55 4.51 -5.57
N SER A 70 12.00 4.48 -4.35
CA SER A 70 11.23 5.60 -3.82
C SER A 70 12.16 6.69 -3.31
N GLY A 71 11.81 7.94 -3.60
CA GLY A 71 12.51 9.09 -3.03
C GLY A 71 12.21 9.27 -1.53
N PRO A 72 12.88 10.23 -0.87
CA PRO A 72 12.70 10.49 0.56
C PRO A 72 11.24 10.78 0.94
N ASP A 73 10.48 11.49 0.09
CA ASP A 73 9.07 11.78 0.37
C ASP A 73 8.16 10.56 0.17
N GLY A 74 8.49 9.70 -0.81
CA GLY A 74 7.86 8.39 -0.99
C GLY A 74 8.10 7.45 0.19
N LEU A 75 9.33 7.40 0.71
CA LEU A 75 9.65 6.66 1.93
C LEU A 75 8.92 7.22 3.14
N ALA A 76 8.88 8.54 3.32
CA ALA A 76 8.10 9.17 4.37
C ALA A 76 6.60 8.84 4.26
N HIS A 77 6.05 8.79 3.04
CA HIS A 77 4.67 8.33 2.81
C HIS A 77 4.44 6.89 3.26
N LEU A 78 5.32 5.95 2.89
CA LEU A 78 5.24 4.56 3.31
C LEU A 78 5.28 4.43 4.84
N HIS A 79 6.18 5.16 5.48
CA HIS A 79 6.33 5.17 6.93
C HIS A 79 5.11 5.81 7.64
N ARG A 80 4.46 6.81 7.05
CA ARG A 80 3.16 7.32 7.54
C ARG A 80 2.07 6.27 7.43
N CYS A 81 2.00 5.54 6.32
CA CYS A 81 1.04 4.45 6.17
C CYS A 81 1.25 3.38 7.25
N ARG A 82 2.48 2.90 7.44
CA ARG A 82 2.86 1.94 8.49
C ARG A 82 2.44 2.42 9.89
N ALA A 83 2.63 3.70 10.20
CA ALA A 83 2.28 4.26 11.51
C ALA A 83 0.76 4.34 11.77
N LEU A 84 -0.06 4.36 10.72
CA LEU A 84 -1.52 4.48 10.82
C LEU A 84 -2.24 3.13 10.83
N VAL A 85 -1.55 2.05 10.47
CA VAL A 85 -2.12 0.69 10.45
C VAL A 85 -1.79 -0.09 11.73
N ASP A 86 -2.52 -1.18 11.94
CA ASP A 86 -2.29 -2.11 13.05
C ASP A 86 -1.33 -3.23 12.64
N ALA A 87 -1.37 -3.65 11.37
CA ALA A 87 -0.48 -4.65 10.81
C ALA A 87 -0.01 -4.30 9.39
N VAL A 88 1.19 -4.77 9.07
CA VAL A 88 1.78 -4.72 7.73
C VAL A 88 2.02 -6.13 7.23
N ILE A 89 1.49 -6.45 6.07
CA ILE A 89 1.57 -7.76 5.40
C ILE A 89 2.60 -7.68 4.28
N VAL A 90 3.51 -8.66 4.24
CA VAL A 90 4.38 -8.94 3.09
C VAL A 90 4.36 -10.43 2.74
N GLY A 91 4.75 -10.76 1.50
CA GLY A 91 5.02 -12.16 1.12
C GLY A 91 6.43 -12.62 1.52
N VAL A 92 6.62 -13.94 1.65
CA VAL A 92 7.91 -14.56 1.97
C VAL A 92 9.05 -14.14 1.03
N GLY A 93 8.77 -13.98 -0.27
CA GLY A 93 9.77 -13.55 -1.25
C GLY A 93 10.34 -12.15 -0.97
N THR A 94 9.52 -11.23 -0.44
CA THR A 94 10.00 -9.91 0.00
C THR A 94 10.94 -10.03 1.19
N VAL A 95 10.65 -10.95 2.12
CA VAL A 95 11.56 -11.19 3.27
C VAL A 95 12.89 -11.76 2.81
N GLN A 96 12.86 -12.76 1.91
CA GLN A 96 14.06 -13.43 1.42
C GLN A 96 14.94 -12.52 0.56
N ASN A 97 14.35 -11.67 -0.27
CA ASN A 97 15.09 -10.80 -1.18
C ASN A 97 15.59 -9.52 -0.50
N ASP A 98 14.77 -8.92 0.36
CA ASP A 98 15.02 -7.55 0.84
C ASP A 98 15.42 -7.50 2.33
N ASN A 99 15.24 -8.59 3.07
CA ASN A 99 15.42 -8.66 4.54
C ASN A 99 14.88 -7.41 5.27
N PRO A 100 13.60 -7.04 5.06
CA PRO A 100 13.06 -5.77 5.50
C PRO A 100 12.80 -5.74 7.01
N ARG A 101 12.96 -4.56 7.60
CA ARG A 101 12.62 -4.34 9.03
C ARG A 101 11.12 -4.17 9.28
N LEU A 102 10.37 -3.71 8.27
CA LEU A 102 8.93 -3.44 8.32
C LEU A 102 8.49 -2.50 9.46
N SER A 103 9.38 -1.61 9.90
CA SER A 103 9.18 -0.68 11.02
C SER A 103 8.90 0.77 10.55
N VAL A 104 8.50 1.62 11.50
CA VAL A 104 8.39 3.08 11.32
C VAL A 104 9.69 3.77 11.76
N ARG A 105 10.24 4.66 10.92
CA ARG A 105 11.56 5.30 11.10
C ARG A 105 11.60 6.74 10.59
N GLU A 106 10.90 7.02 9.49
CA GLU A 106 10.89 8.37 8.88
C GLU A 106 9.87 9.33 9.51
N VAL A 107 9.00 8.86 10.40
CA VAL A 107 8.00 9.68 11.10
C VAL A 107 7.77 9.20 12.54
N LYS A 108 7.16 10.06 13.37
CA LYS A 108 6.72 9.68 14.72
C LYS A 108 5.53 8.73 14.64
N GLY A 109 5.48 7.71 15.47
CA GLY A 109 4.32 6.80 15.55
C GLY A 109 4.72 5.37 15.88
N PRO A 110 3.73 4.50 16.15
CA PRO A 110 4.00 3.10 16.45
C PRO A 110 4.40 2.33 15.19
N SER A 111 5.24 1.31 15.36
CA SER A 111 5.45 0.32 14.29
C SER A 111 4.30 -0.70 14.31
N PRO A 112 3.78 -1.12 13.13
CA PRO A 112 2.71 -2.10 13.07
C PRO A 112 3.22 -3.51 13.36
N THR A 113 2.30 -4.42 13.70
CA THR A 113 2.58 -5.86 13.74
C THR A 113 3.01 -6.33 12.35
N ARG A 114 4.09 -7.12 12.29
CA ARG A 114 4.69 -7.58 11.04
C ARG A 114 4.11 -8.94 10.68
N VAL A 115 3.40 -9.03 9.57
CA VAL A 115 2.71 -10.24 9.14
C VAL A 115 3.35 -10.77 7.87
N ILE A 116 3.86 -12.00 7.91
CA ILE A 116 4.57 -12.60 6.78
C ILE A 116 3.76 -13.78 6.27
N ILE A 117 3.41 -13.74 4.99
CA ILE A 117 2.74 -14.84 4.30
C ILE A 117 3.81 -15.81 3.78
N ASP A 118 3.98 -16.92 4.47
CA ASP A 118 4.91 -18.00 4.14
C ASP A 118 4.14 -19.31 3.95
N CYS A 119 3.52 -19.45 2.78
CA CYS A 119 2.59 -20.55 2.49
C CYS A 119 3.20 -21.95 2.65
N LYS A 120 4.53 -22.09 2.50
CA LYS A 120 5.23 -23.37 2.48
C LYS A 120 6.22 -23.56 3.65
N GLY A 121 6.36 -22.58 4.54
CA GLY A 121 7.32 -22.66 5.65
C GLY A 121 8.78 -22.54 5.19
N GLU A 122 9.04 -21.65 4.25
CA GLU A 122 10.36 -21.44 3.64
C GLU A 122 11.30 -20.60 4.52
N LEU A 123 10.75 -19.83 5.46
CA LEU A 123 11.56 -19.06 6.41
C LEU A 123 12.25 -19.97 7.41
N THR A 124 13.46 -19.59 7.78
CA THR A 124 14.35 -20.39 8.63
C THR A 124 14.42 -19.93 10.08
N GLY A 125 13.92 -18.72 10.39
CA GLY A 125 14.05 -18.06 11.69
C GLY A 125 15.35 -17.26 11.87
N LYS A 126 16.26 -17.30 10.88
CA LYS A 126 17.51 -16.52 10.86
C LYS A 126 17.32 -15.12 10.28
N GLU A 127 16.19 -14.86 9.63
CA GLU A 127 15.89 -13.59 8.99
C GLU A 127 15.88 -12.45 10.03
N GLY A 128 16.29 -11.25 9.63
CA GLY A 128 16.59 -10.15 10.56
C GLY A 128 15.38 -9.74 11.40
N LEU A 129 14.18 -9.76 10.82
CA LEU A 129 12.94 -9.37 11.48
C LEU A 129 12.57 -10.23 12.70
N PHE A 130 13.06 -11.47 12.80
CA PHE A 130 12.84 -12.33 13.96
C PHE A 130 13.80 -12.03 15.13
N ASN A 131 14.87 -11.29 14.86
CA ASN A 131 16.01 -11.14 15.76
C ASN A 131 16.37 -9.67 16.07
N ASP A 132 15.59 -8.72 15.55
CA ASP A 132 15.88 -7.28 15.66
C ASP A 132 15.29 -6.60 16.90
N GLY A 133 14.56 -7.33 17.74
CA GLY A 133 13.86 -6.76 18.91
C GLY A 133 12.75 -5.76 18.54
N GLY A 134 12.28 -5.78 17.29
CA GLY A 134 11.27 -4.86 16.77
C GLY A 134 9.83 -5.24 17.17
N ALA A 135 8.86 -4.72 16.42
CA ALA A 135 7.43 -4.97 16.62
C ALA A 135 7.09 -6.49 16.55
N PRO A 136 5.97 -6.96 17.12
CA PRO A 136 5.58 -8.37 17.03
C PRO A 136 5.58 -8.89 15.59
N VAL A 137 5.90 -10.18 15.43
CA VAL A 137 5.89 -10.87 14.14
C VAL A 137 4.87 -12.01 14.19
N ILE A 138 4.04 -12.09 13.16
CA ILE A 138 3.11 -13.19 12.90
C ILE A 138 3.49 -13.81 11.55
N VAL A 139 3.71 -15.11 11.54
CA VAL A 139 3.95 -15.88 10.31
C VAL A 139 2.71 -16.69 9.98
N ILE A 140 2.11 -16.42 8.82
CA ILE A 140 0.95 -17.16 8.34
C ILE A 140 1.40 -18.22 7.34
N GLN A 141 1.10 -19.48 7.64
CA GLN A 141 1.54 -20.64 6.88
C GLN A 141 0.37 -21.56 6.50
N GLY A 142 0.57 -22.41 5.50
CA GLY A 142 -0.35 -23.52 5.24
C GLY A 142 -0.35 -24.52 6.40
N HIS A 143 -1.52 -25.13 6.66
CA HIS A 143 -1.65 -26.19 7.67
C HIS A 143 -0.63 -27.32 7.47
N ASP A 144 -0.32 -27.65 6.22
CA ASP A 144 0.64 -28.69 5.83
C ASP A 144 2.09 -28.22 5.75
N ALA A 145 2.37 -26.94 6.02
CA ALA A 145 3.74 -26.44 6.08
C ALA A 145 4.47 -27.06 7.29
N PRO A 146 5.78 -27.36 7.16
CA PRO A 146 6.56 -27.96 8.23
C PRO A 146 6.51 -27.12 9.52
N ALA A 147 6.72 -27.79 10.64
CA ALA A 147 6.91 -27.11 11.91
C ALA A 147 8.31 -26.50 11.95
N THR A 148 8.38 -25.18 12.00
CA THR A 148 9.62 -24.42 12.16
C THR A 148 9.47 -23.55 13.39
N SER A 149 10.51 -23.52 14.23
CA SER A 149 10.52 -22.69 15.44
C SER A 149 11.00 -21.28 15.07
N TYR A 150 10.13 -20.28 15.26
CA TYR A 150 10.44 -18.88 15.06
C TYR A 150 10.34 -18.13 16.39
N ARG A 151 11.02 -16.98 16.49
CA ARG A 151 10.72 -15.98 17.53
C ARG A 151 9.51 -15.13 17.10
N ALA A 152 8.41 -15.80 16.76
CA ALA A 152 7.20 -15.22 16.22
C ALA A 152 5.99 -16.10 16.52
N GLU A 153 4.79 -15.52 16.49
CA GLU A 153 3.56 -16.29 16.47
C GLU A 153 3.42 -16.97 15.10
N VAL A 154 3.04 -18.25 15.07
CA VAL A 154 2.75 -18.97 13.82
C VAL A 154 1.27 -19.27 13.76
N VAL A 155 0.62 -18.83 12.70
CA VAL A 155 -0.77 -19.16 12.39
C VAL A 155 -0.80 -20.10 11.19
N LYS A 156 -1.49 -21.23 11.36
CA LYS A 156 -1.71 -22.22 10.31
C LYS A 156 -3.12 -22.03 9.76
N LEU A 157 -3.24 -21.77 8.45
CA LEU A 157 -4.53 -21.67 7.76
C LEU A 157 -4.65 -22.77 6.71
N GLN A 158 -5.89 -23.14 6.38
CA GLN A 158 -6.14 -24.05 5.28
C GLN A 158 -5.76 -23.37 3.96
N ARG A 159 -5.05 -24.09 3.07
CA ARG A 159 -4.71 -23.58 1.74
C ARG A 159 -5.53 -24.30 0.67
N SER A 160 -5.84 -23.56 -0.39
CA SER A 160 -6.40 -24.10 -1.63
C SER A 160 -5.30 -24.27 -2.69
N GLY A 161 -5.67 -24.76 -3.89
CA GLY A 161 -4.76 -24.79 -5.04
C GLY A 161 -4.21 -23.41 -5.45
N ARG A 162 -4.82 -22.31 -4.98
CA ARG A 162 -4.35 -20.93 -5.22
C ARG A 162 -3.50 -20.37 -4.07
N GLY A 163 -3.21 -21.15 -3.03
CA GLY A 163 -2.54 -20.73 -1.80
C GLY A 163 -3.52 -20.37 -0.68
N LEU A 164 -3.04 -19.61 0.32
CA LEU A 164 -3.83 -19.16 1.47
C LEU A 164 -4.81 -18.07 1.06
N ASP A 165 -6.10 -18.16 1.41
CA ASP A 165 -7.08 -17.14 1.05
C ASP A 165 -6.77 -15.81 1.77
N PRO A 166 -6.67 -14.68 1.05
CA PRO A 166 -6.56 -13.36 1.68
C PRO A 166 -7.67 -13.04 2.69
N ARG A 167 -8.88 -13.61 2.55
CA ARG A 167 -9.99 -13.44 3.51
C ARG A 167 -9.67 -14.09 4.85
N ASP A 168 -9.27 -15.36 4.85
CA ASP A 168 -8.89 -16.10 6.06
C ASP A 168 -7.74 -15.40 6.80
N ILE A 169 -6.81 -14.80 6.05
CA ILE A 169 -5.73 -13.97 6.61
C ILE A 169 -6.29 -12.75 7.35
N LEU A 170 -7.19 -11.99 6.73
CA LEU A 170 -7.79 -10.81 7.36
C LEU A 170 -8.67 -11.17 8.56
N ASP A 171 -9.43 -12.26 8.48
CA ASP A 171 -10.30 -12.72 9.57
C ASP A 171 -9.47 -13.08 10.80
N CYS A 172 -8.40 -13.88 10.62
CA CYS A 172 -7.44 -14.22 11.66
C CYS A 172 -6.79 -12.97 12.31
N LEU A 173 -6.46 -11.95 11.52
CA LEU A 173 -5.88 -10.70 12.04
C LEU A 173 -6.94 -9.87 12.79
N SER A 174 -8.17 -9.83 12.29
CA SER A 174 -9.29 -9.14 12.91
C SER A 174 -9.64 -9.72 14.29
N GLU A 175 -9.60 -11.05 14.44
CA GLU A 175 -9.74 -11.75 15.73
C GLU A 175 -8.69 -11.33 16.76
N ARG A 176 -7.51 -10.89 16.30
CA ARG A 176 -6.42 -10.34 17.13
C ARG A 176 -6.52 -8.83 17.34
N GLY A 177 -7.61 -8.21 16.89
CA GLY A 177 -7.82 -6.77 16.95
C GLY A 177 -7.01 -5.97 15.93
N LEU A 178 -6.37 -6.62 14.96
CA LEU A 178 -5.60 -5.98 13.90
C LEU A 178 -6.52 -5.73 12.70
N LYS A 179 -7.06 -4.51 12.58
CA LYS A 179 -8.15 -4.21 11.63
C LYS A 179 -7.73 -3.27 10.50
N ARG A 180 -6.74 -2.41 10.73
CA ARG A 180 -6.12 -1.59 9.69
C ARG A 180 -4.89 -2.32 9.18
N ILE A 181 -4.92 -2.69 7.91
CA ILE A 181 -3.91 -3.54 7.28
C ILE A 181 -3.25 -2.78 6.14
N LEU A 182 -1.92 -2.72 6.16
CA LEU A 182 -1.12 -2.35 5.00
C LEU A 182 -0.61 -3.61 4.31
N VAL A 183 -0.95 -3.80 3.04
CA VAL A 183 -0.34 -4.80 2.17
C VAL A 183 0.76 -4.10 1.37
N GLU A 184 2.00 -4.33 1.74
CA GLU A 184 3.18 -3.85 1.03
C GLU A 184 4.00 -5.05 0.54
N GLY A 185 4.92 -4.84 -0.40
CA GLY A 185 5.88 -5.88 -0.75
C GLY A 185 5.33 -7.06 -1.59
N GLY A 186 5.97 -7.28 -2.74
CA GLY A 186 5.70 -8.38 -3.64
C GLY A 186 4.44 -8.17 -4.49
N ALA A 187 4.65 -7.97 -5.79
CA ALA A 187 3.57 -7.76 -6.76
C ALA A 187 2.47 -8.84 -6.69
N ARG A 188 2.85 -10.09 -6.38
CA ARG A 188 1.93 -11.21 -6.20
C ARG A 188 1.04 -11.05 -4.96
N THR A 189 1.57 -10.57 -3.85
CA THR A 189 0.78 -10.39 -2.62
C THR A 189 -0.28 -9.32 -2.82
N ILE A 190 0.14 -8.15 -3.30
CA ILE A 190 -0.77 -7.04 -3.64
C ILE A 190 -1.85 -7.52 -4.63
N ALA A 191 -1.44 -8.19 -5.70
CA ALA A 191 -2.36 -8.70 -6.71
C ALA A 191 -3.43 -9.64 -6.13
N ARG A 192 -3.07 -10.54 -5.22
CA ARG A 192 -4.03 -11.48 -4.60
C ARG A 192 -5.07 -10.77 -3.75
N PHE A 193 -4.69 -9.73 -3.02
CA PHE A 193 -5.65 -8.93 -2.25
C PHE A 193 -6.57 -8.09 -3.15
N ILE A 194 -6.06 -7.59 -4.27
CA ILE A 194 -6.86 -6.88 -5.28
C ILE A 194 -7.85 -7.85 -5.95
N ASP A 195 -7.38 -9.01 -6.42
CA ASP A 195 -8.18 -10.04 -7.09
C ASP A 195 -9.29 -10.59 -6.17
N ALA A 196 -9.01 -10.71 -4.87
CA ALA A 196 -10.00 -11.08 -3.86
C ALA A 196 -11.03 -9.98 -3.56
N GLY A 197 -10.88 -8.78 -4.11
CA GLY A 197 -11.74 -7.62 -3.86
C GLY A 197 -11.65 -7.14 -2.41
N LEU A 198 -10.47 -7.22 -1.79
CA LEU A 198 -10.28 -6.91 -0.36
C LEU A 198 -9.63 -5.57 -0.08
N VAL A 199 -8.94 -4.99 -1.06
CA VAL A 199 -8.28 -3.69 -0.92
C VAL A 199 -9.30 -2.55 -0.99
N ASP A 200 -9.28 -1.65 0.00
CA ASP A 200 -10.09 -0.44 0.02
C ASP A 200 -9.44 0.68 -0.80
N ARG A 201 -8.15 0.92 -0.56
CA ARG A 201 -7.32 1.89 -1.29
C ARG A 201 -6.05 1.26 -1.81
N LEU A 202 -5.71 1.57 -3.06
CA LEU A 202 -4.43 1.26 -3.68
C LEU A 202 -3.63 2.54 -3.85
N HIS A 203 -2.49 2.61 -3.18
CA HIS A 203 -1.53 3.70 -3.26
C HIS A 203 -0.40 3.31 -4.20
N VAL A 204 -0.28 4.02 -5.34
CA VAL A 204 0.80 3.82 -6.31
C VAL A 204 1.71 5.04 -6.27
N ALA A 205 2.84 4.90 -5.58
CA ALA A 205 3.88 5.92 -5.52
C ALA A 205 4.84 5.70 -6.71
N ILE A 206 5.06 6.76 -7.49
CA ILE A 206 5.87 6.75 -8.70
C ILE A 206 7.03 7.73 -8.51
N ALA A 207 8.24 7.19 -8.53
CA ALA A 207 9.46 7.97 -8.54
C ALA A 207 9.86 8.36 -9.97
N PRO A 208 10.53 9.50 -10.18
CA PRO A 208 11.03 9.95 -11.49
C PRO A 208 12.30 9.18 -11.91
N LEU A 209 12.25 7.85 -11.80
CA LEU A 209 13.30 6.90 -12.17
C LEU A 209 12.79 6.02 -13.31
N ILE A 210 13.65 5.64 -14.26
CA ILE A 210 13.34 4.65 -15.30
C ILE A 210 14.33 3.50 -15.16
N ILE A 211 13.83 2.26 -14.98
CA ILE A 211 14.67 1.06 -14.81
C ILE A 211 14.81 0.30 -16.13
N GLY A 212 13.76 0.31 -16.96
CA GLY A 212 13.68 -0.38 -18.25
C GLY A 212 13.09 -1.78 -18.11
N SER A 213 13.74 -2.67 -17.36
CA SER A 213 13.32 -4.06 -17.19
C SER A 213 13.36 -4.50 -15.73
N GLY A 214 12.49 -5.44 -15.39
CA GLY A 214 12.35 -5.94 -14.02
C GLY A 214 10.91 -6.31 -13.69
N PRO A 215 10.67 -6.81 -12.47
CA PRO A 215 9.32 -7.14 -12.01
C PRO A 215 8.42 -5.90 -12.02
N CYS A 216 7.18 -6.08 -12.51
CA CYS A 216 6.15 -5.04 -12.43
C CYS A 216 5.67 -4.87 -10.99
N GLY A 217 5.29 -3.66 -10.60
CA GLY A 217 4.78 -3.39 -9.25
C GLY A 217 3.40 -3.99 -8.96
N ILE A 218 2.58 -4.16 -10.00
CA ILE A 218 1.26 -4.78 -9.92
C ILE A 218 1.18 -5.84 -11.01
N SER A 219 0.79 -7.07 -10.67
CA SER A 219 0.67 -8.19 -11.60
C SER A 219 -0.62 -8.95 -11.36
N LEU A 220 -1.70 -8.55 -12.04
CA LEU A 220 -3.03 -9.15 -11.95
C LEU A 220 -3.21 -10.25 -13.03
N PRO A 221 -4.21 -11.14 -12.88
CA PRO A 221 -4.57 -12.09 -13.93
C PRO A 221 -4.83 -11.39 -15.28
N PRO A 222 -4.50 -12.04 -16.41
CA PRO A 222 -4.69 -11.46 -17.73
C PRO A 222 -6.17 -11.25 -18.04
N ILE A 223 -6.48 -10.13 -18.70
CA ILE A 223 -7.80 -9.81 -19.24
C ILE A 223 -7.72 -9.74 -20.77
N ALA A 224 -8.73 -10.24 -21.47
CA ALA A 224 -8.76 -10.22 -22.94
C ALA A 224 -9.15 -8.85 -23.52
N GLN A 225 -9.93 -8.07 -22.78
CA GLN A 225 -10.53 -6.81 -23.27
C GLN A 225 -10.41 -5.71 -22.22
N LEU A 226 -10.17 -4.47 -22.68
CA LEU A 226 -10.02 -3.31 -21.79
C LEU A 226 -11.28 -3.02 -20.97
N CYS A 227 -12.48 -3.40 -21.41
CA CYS A 227 -13.70 -3.23 -20.61
C CYS A 227 -13.64 -3.97 -19.26
N ASN A 228 -12.84 -5.04 -19.16
CA ASN A 228 -12.63 -5.81 -17.93
C ASN A 228 -11.55 -5.21 -17.02
N ALA A 229 -10.87 -4.12 -17.44
CA ALA A 229 -9.86 -3.47 -16.62
C ALA A 229 -10.48 -2.71 -15.44
N HIS A 230 -9.81 -2.77 -14.28
CA HIS A 230 -10.15 -1.91 -13.14
C HIS A 230 -10.00 -0.43 -13.52
N ARG A 231 -11.01 0.37 -13.20
CA ARG A 231 -11.03 1.84 -13.42
C ARG A 231 -11.43 2.57 -12.13
N PRO A 232 -10.61 2.51 -11.08
CA PRO A 232 -10.93 3.19 -9.83
C PRO A 232 -10.94 4.70 -10.01
N GLN A 233 -11.76 5.37 -9.21
CA GLN A 233 -11.57 6.81 -8.99
C GLN A 233 -10.22 7.02 -8.31
N ALA A 234 -9.41 7.93 -8.87
CA ALA A 234 -8.08 8.22 -8.37
C ALA A 234 -7.91 9.71 -8.05
N ASP A 235 -7.31 9.97 -6.91
CA ASP A 235 -6.83 11.29 -6.51
C ASP A 235 -5.29 11.31 -6.63
N ILE A 236 -4.73 12.43 -7.12
CA ILE A 236 -3.28 12.54 -7.41
C ILE A 236 -2.64 13.54 -6.44
N TYR A 237 -1.58 13.11 -5.76
CA TYR A 237 -0.82 13.89 -4.80
C TYR A 237 0.64 14.04 -5.23
N GLY A 238 1.16 15.26 -5.22
CA GLY A 238 2.60 15.51 -5.26
C GLY A 238 3.17 15.35 -3.87
N LEU A 239 4.05 14.37 -3.66
CA LEU A 239 4.68 14.11 -2.37
C LEU A 239 5.93 14.98 -2.14
N GLY A 240 6.51 15.51 -3.22
CA GLY A 240 7.83 16.16 -3.22
C GLY A 240 8.68 15.48 -4.29
N SER A 241 9.51 14.52 -3.89
CA SER A 241 10.31 13.70 -4.81
C SER A 241 9.50 12.72 -5.67
N ASP A 242 8.27 12.38 -5.28
CA ASP A 242 7.45 11.33 -5.90
C ASP A 242 6.03 11.84 -6.20
N VAL A 243 5.33 11.15 -7.10
CA VAL A 243 3.89 11.35 -7.36
C VAL A 243 3.11 10.14 -6.85
N LEU A 244 2.01 10.38 -6.15
CA LEU A 244 1.14 9.35 -5.61
C LEU A 244 -0.22 9.35 -6.28
N PHE A 245 -0.63 8.18 -6.78
CA PHE A 245 -2.02 7.89 -7.11
C PHE A 245 -2.69 7.19 -5.92
N ASP A 246 -3.74 7.79 -5.38
CA ASP A 246 -4.62 7.22 -4.37
C ASP A 246 -5.90 6.72 -5.07
N CYS A 247 -5.94 5.41 -5.32
CA CYS A 247 -7.01 4.75 -6.07
C CYS A 247 -8.03 4.09 -5.12
N CYS A 248 -9.30 4.50 -5.21
CA CYS A 248 -10.39 3.89 -4.46
C CYS A 248 -10.87 2.61 -5.17
N LEU A 249 -10.59 1.44 -4.60
CA LEU A 249 -10.95 0.13 -5.16
C LEU A 249 -12.26 -0.42 -4.62
N LYS A 250 -12.59 -0.13 -3.35
CA LYS A 250 -13.93 -0.35 -2.80
C LYS A 250 -14.64 0.99 -2.67
N PRO A 251 -15.83 1.16 -3.29
CA PRO A 251 -16.65 2.31 -3.02
C PRO A 251 -16.96 2.37 -1.52
N GLN A 252 -16.62 3.46 -0.86
CA GLN A 252 -17.29 3.80 0.39
C GLN A 252 -18.78 4.00 0.04
N ALA A 253 -19.69 3.58 0.92
CA ALA A 253 -21.14 3.47 0.67
C ALA A 253 -21.87 4.76 0.23
N ASP A 254 -21.16 5.84 -0.10
CA ASP A 254 -21.70 7.17 -0.36
C ASP A 254 -20.92 7.98 -1.41
N SER A 255 -20.29 7.35 -2.41
CA SER A 255 -19.76 8.10 -3.58
C SER A 255 -20.80 8.20 -4.69
N SER A 256 -21.53 9.31 -4.69
CA SER A 256 -22.38 9.74 -5.80
C SER A 256 -21.57 9.76 -7.10
N VAL A 257 -22.05 9.03 -8.11
CA VAL A 257 -21.58 9.03 -9.49
C VAL A 257 -21.46 10.49 -9.98
N ARG A 258 -20.25 10.93 -10.35
CA ARG A 258 -20.09 12.18 -11.11
C ARG A 258 -19.98 11.89 -12.61
N LYS A 259 -20.84 12.58 -13.35
CA LYS A 259 -20.80 12.78 -14.80
C LYS A 259 -19.40 13.23 -15.24
N GLY A 260 -18.99 12.76 -16.41
CA GLY A 260 -17.68 13.02 -16.99
C GLY A 260 -17.24 14.48 -16.86
N GLN A 261 -16.04 14.69 -16.35
CA GLN A 261 -15.38 15.98 -16.51
C GLN A 261 -15.11 16.18 -18.00
N GLU A 262 -15.62 17.28 -18.56
CA GLU A 262 -15.14 17.79 -19.84
C GLU A 262 -13.62 17.96 -19.75
N ILE A 263 -12.91 17.20 -20.57
CA ILE A 263 -11.50 17.44 -20.85
C ILE A 263 -11.46 18.75 -21.63
N ARG A 264 -11.18 19.86 -20.95
CA ARG A 264 -10.86 21.11 -21.63
C ARG A 264 -9.48 20.95 -22.26
N VAL A 265 -9.45 20.75 -23.58
CA VAL A 265 -8.27 21.01 -24.39
C VAL A 265 -7.98 22.50 -24.23
N ALA A 266 -6.75 22.86 -23.86
CA ALA A 266 -6.34 24.25 -23.81
C ALA A 266 -6.09 24.74 -25.24
N ASP A 267 -7.16 25.04 -25.96
CA ASP A 267 -7.10 25.81 -27.21
C ASP A 267 -7.75 27.17 -26.95
N ASP A 268 -6.90 28.17 -26.71
CA ASP A 268 -7.14 29.58 -27.04
C ASP A 268 -5.80 30.33 -26.95
N ALA A 269 -4.86 29.95 -27.82
CA ALA A 269 -3.86 30.91 -28.28
C ALA A 269 -4.49 31.66 -29.46
N PRO A 270 -4.61 33.00 -29.43
CA PRO A 270 -5.24 33.73 -30.53
C PRO A 270 -4.44 33.51 -31.81
N ALA A 271 -5.13 32.97 -32.82
CA ALA A 271 -4.65 32.89 -34.19
C ALA A 271 -4.52 34.31 -34.76
N SER A 272 -3.38 34.96 -34.52
CA SER A 272 -3.05 36.23 -35.18
C SER A 272 -1.54 36.39 -35.35
N ILE A 273 -0.85 35.40 -35.89
CA ILE A 273 0.48 35.60 -36.47
C ILE A 273 0.56 34.73 -37.70
N TYR A 274 0.03 35.20 -38.83
CA TYR A 274 0.47 34.99 -40.22
C TYR A 274 -0.53 35.69 -41.14
N ALA A 275 -0.49 37.02 -41.12
CA ALA A 275 -0.98 37.84 -42.22
C ALA A 275 -0.07 39.07 -42.32
N ASN A 276 0.64 39.16 -43.46
CA ASN A 276 1.36 40.31 -44.01
C ASN A 276 2.72 40.70 -43.38
N ALA A 277 3.80 40.16 -43.96
CA ALA A 277 4.87 40.92 -44.63
C ALA A 277 5.81 39.95 -45.36
#